data_AF-A0A0D2WLY9-F1
#
_entry.id   AF-A0A0D2WLY9-F1
#
_cell.length_a   1.000
_cell.length_b   1.000
_cell.length_c   1.000
_cell.angle_alpha   90.00
_cell.angle_beta   90.00
_cell.angle_gamma   90.00
#
_symmetry.space_group_name_H-M   'P 1'
#
loop_
_entity.id
_entity.type
_entity.pdbx_description
1 polymer ?
#
loop_
_entity_poly.entity_id
_entity_poly.type
_entity_poly.pdbx_seq_one_letter_code
_entity_poly.pdbx_strand_id
1 'polypeptide(L)'
;MQHVKYQPVRSTDDDHAQAAAAAAAAAAAAQSQSYTHGDDADTGIDPSNCLPHLRTTASRMTRPAAAAATSRVYVPRRFMVVSLTTACTWTVYVLRVCMSVAIITMAKPEQYDYSETEQGFILASFFYGYITTQLAGAYLSKKYGAKQVLGIGTLIASLMTALTPVAASGGIAPLIAVRVLMGIAEGVTYPSIHDLMGRWTPQEESSRSVSIVWSGAQLGTAITMGLTPVIINGVGWRGAFYIMASIGVLWYLLWFKFVSSAPDQHPTIDPAELAYIAAHVKPDHGPEAPLSAVDQPDPAQFEHPPTIGRSLSGATAVVNAAPDLSEDDRAHIPWKTIISQRVVWALIITNFTVNWSYYTLLTFLPKYIHNVIGFDLESAGFLAVLPYLSMFGVAIVAGRISDYCIGNLGFKRIRVRYALVACGSVVPAIFLAAMGYLDSQAAAVTFIVIAVGFAGCNLPGYGSYPLDIAPHYAGVMIGLSNTAGTIPGIISPTLTGVMLDAGDCQDSYPENDSCRRAWKVVFFLAAGVYVLGLVIFMLLAHGRRIQELDPHHVAAERQRQRELKQTRALGSYGSTSRLL
;
A
#
# COMPACT_ATOMS: atom_id res chain seq x y z
N MET A 1 72.71 17.95 -7.04
CA MET A 1 72.59 16.58 -7.59
C MET A 1 71.59 15.85 -6.69
N GLN A 2 70.41 15.42 -7.09
CA GLN A 2 69.92 14.88 -8.36
C GLN A 2 68.51 15.43 -8.68
N HIS A 3 68.22 15.57 -9.99
CA HIS A 3 66.89 15.80 -10.53
C HIS A 3 66.03 14.54 -10.40
N VAL A 4 64.79 14.67 -9.91
CA VAL A 4 63.74 13.67 -10.11
C VAL A 4 62.51 14.37 -10.71
N LYS A 5 62.07 13.86 -11.86
CA LYS A 5 60.97 14.34 -12.70
C LYS A 5 59.61 14.14 -12.02
N TYR A 6 58.77 15.17 -12.06
CA TYR A 6 57.34 15.07 -11.80
C TYR A 6 56.64 14.46 -13.04
N GLN A 7 55.95 13.33 -12.88
CA GLN A 7 54.93 12.85 -13.82
C GLN A 7 53.54 13.13 -13.24
N PRO A 8 52.56 13.60 -14.03
CA PRO A 8 51.19 13.72 -13.54
C PRO A 8 50.51 12.35 -13.54
N VAL A 9 49.94 11.98 -12.39
CA VAL A 9 49.08 10.81 -12.21
C VAL A 9 47.74 11.10 -12.90
N ARG A 10 47.36 10.23 -13.84
CA ARG A 10 46.06 10.19 -14.51
C ARG A 10 44.96 9.82 -13.49
N SER A 11 43.84 10.51 -13.52
CA SER A 11 42.66 10.28 -12.66
C SER A 11 42.02 8.92 -12.95
N THR A 12 41.77 8.15 -11.89
CA THR A 12 41.09 6.84 -11.88
C THR A 12 39.58 6.91 -12.06
N ASP A 13 39.00 8.10 -12.21
CA ASP A 13 37.55 8.29 -12.31
C ASP A 13 37.00 8.03 -13.73
N ASP A 14 37.82 8.16 -14.78
CA ASP A 14 37.38 7.96 -16.17
C ASP A 14 37.27 6.47 -16.55
N ASP A 15 38.11 5.61 -15.97
CA ASP A 15 38.11 4.17 -16.26
C ASP A 15 36.90 3.45 -15.64
N HIS A 16 36.41 3.91 -14.49
CA HIS A 16 35.20 3.37 -13.85
C HIS A 16 33.92 3.80 -14.59
N ALA A 17 33.88 5.01 -15.14
CA ALA A 17 32.76 5.49 -15.94
C ALA A 17 32.67 4.76 -17.30
N GLN A 18 33.81 4.48 -17.95
CA GLN A 18 33.84 3.70 -19.19
C GLN A 18 33.52 2.21 -18.98
N ALA A 19 33.95 1.61 -17.86
CA ALA A 19 33.59 0.24 -17.52
C ALA A 19 32.08 0.06 -17.22
N ALA A 20 31.45 1.05 -16.56
CA ALA A 20 30.01 1.04 -16.29
C ALA A 20 29.17 1.23 -17.58
N ALA A 21 29.63 2.09 -18.50
CA ALA A 21 28.97 2.29 -19.79
C ALA A 21 29.09 1.06 -20.71
N ALA A 22 30.23 0.37 -20.69
CA ALA A 22 30.42 -0.88 -21.44
C ALA A 22 29.56 -2.04 -20.89
N ALA A 23 29.41 -2.13 -19.56
CA ALA A 23 28.54 -3.11 -18.93
C ALA A 23 27.04 -2.87 -19.23
N ALA A 24 26.61 -1.59 -19.29
CA ALA A 24 25.25 -1.23 -19.66
C ALA A 24 24.94 -1.53 -21.15
N ALA A 25 25.92 -1.34 -22.05
CA ALA A 25 25.78 -1.69 -23.46
C ALA A 25 25.73 -3.21 -23.70
N ALA A 26 26.50 -4.00 -22.95
CA ALA A 26 26.47 -5.46 -23.02
C ALA A 26 25.14 -6.03 -22.49
N ALA A 27 24.56 -5.42 -21.44
CA ALA A 27 23.25 -5.80 -20.92
C ALA A 27 22.09 -5.48 -21.90
N ALA A 28 22.21 -4.39 -22.66
CA ALA A 28 21.25 -4.03 -23.70
C ALA A 28 21.32 -4.97 -24.93
N ALA A 29 22.52 -5.46 -25.28
CA ALA A 29 22.69 -6.43 -26.37
C ALA A 29 22.10 -7.81 -26.01
N ALA A 30 22.23 -8.24 -24.75
CA ALA A 30 21.72 -9.54 -24.28
C ALA A 30 20.18 -9.64 -24.23
N GLN A 31 19.46 -8.51 -24.19
CA GLN A 31 17.99 -8.48 -24.23
C GLN A 31 17.41 -8.53 -25.66
N SER A 32 18.24 -8.40 -26.70
CA SER A 32 17.80 -8.40 -28.10
C SER A 32 17.86 -9.77 -28.79
N GLN A 33 18.32 -10.82 -28.11
CA GLN A 33 18.52 -12.16 -28.69
C GLN A 33 17.58 -13.26 -28.19
N SER A 34 16.56 -12.95 -27.37
CA SER A 34 15.67 -13.98 -26.80
C SER A 34 14.26 -14.07 -27.42
N TYR A 35 14.08 -13.65 -28.68
CA TYR A 35 12.78 -13.72 -29.36
C TYR A 35 12.90 -14.13 -30.83
N THR A 36 13.46 -15.31 -31.09
CA THR A 36 13.19 -16.08 -32.32
C THR A 36 13.56 -17.54 -32.09
N HIS A 37 12.58 -18.39 -31.76
CA HIS A 37 12.41 -19.73 -32.34
C HIS A 37 11.18 -20.41 -31.72
N GLY A 38 10.11 -20.49 -32.51
CA GLY A 38 9.09 -21.51 -32.41
C GLY A 38 9.17 -22.34 -33.68
N ASP A 39 9.19 -23.64 -33.51
CA ASP A 39 9.19 -24.68 -34.53
C ASP A 39 7.99 -24.55 -35.49
N ASP A 40 8.22 -24.86 -36.77
CA ASP A 40 7.40 -25.81 -37.55
C ASP A 40 7.99 -25.95 -38.96
N ALA A 41 8.59 -27.11 -39.21
CA ALA A 41 8.94 -27.62 -40.52
C ALA A 41 8.10 -28.88 -40.76
N ASP A 42 7.21 -28.84 -41.76
CA ASP A 42 7.13 -29.79 -42.88
C ASP A 42 5.74 -29.74 -43.51
N THR A 43 5.69 -29.32 -44.77
CA THR A 43 4.96 -30.03 -45.84
C THR A 43 5.34 -29.35 -47.16
N GLY A 44 6.20 -30.04 -47.93
CA GLY A 44 6.67 -29.56 -49.23
C GLY A 44 5.60 -29.62 -50.30
N ILE A 45 5.48 -28.55 -51.08
CA ILE A 45 4.97 -28.59 -52.46
C ILE A 45 5.79 -27.61 -53.31
N ASP A 46 6.37 -28.19 -54.38
CA ASP A 46 7.19 -27.62 -55.44
C ASP A 46 6.39 -26.64 -56.34
N PRO A 47 6.86 -25.39 -56.56
CA PRO A 47 6.21 -24.47 -57.49
C PRO A 47 6.97 -24.45 -58.83
N SER A 48 6.84 -25.52 -59.61
CA SER A 48 7.27 -25.55 -61.01
C SER A 48 6.17 -26.08 -61.92
N ASN A 49 5.13 -25.27 -62.15
CA ASN A 49 4.33 -25.39 -63.37
C ASN A 49 3.55 -24.11 -63.70
N CYS A 50 3.93 -23.51 -64.83
CA CYS A 50 3.11 -23.02 -65.96
C CYS A 50 1.82 -22.21 -65.65
N LEU A 51 1.48 -21.09 -66.29
CA LEU A 51 1.98 -20.30 -67.43
C LEU A 51 1.10 -19.01 -67.47
N PRO A 52 1.26 -18.07 -68.43
CA PRO A 52 1.22 -16.62 -68.23
C PRO A 52 -0.15 -16.02 -68.54
N HIS A 53 -0.44 -14.79 -68.11
CA HIS A 53 -1.16 -13.80 -68.95
C HIS A 53 -1.12 -12.41 -68.29
N LEU A 54 -0.93 -11.39 -69.15
CA LEU A 54 -1.14 -9.95 -68.93
C LEU A 54 0.00 -9.14 -68.30
N ARG A 55 0.99 -8.84 -69.16
CA ARG A 55 1.70 -7.56 -69.14
C ARG A 55 0.85 -6.50 -69.84
N THR A 56 0.45 -5.46 -69.10
CA THR A 56 0.20 -4.04 -69.44
C THR A 56 -0.69 -3.51 -68.30
N THR A 57 -0.40 -2.47 -67.53
CA THR A 57 0.10 -1.13 -67.86
C THR A 57 0.60 -0.53 -66.54
N ALA A 58 1.82 -0.02 -66.51
CA ALA A 58 2.35 0.71 -65.36
C ALA A 58 1.63 2.06 -65.24
N SER A 59 0.60 2.14 -64.38
CA SER A 59 0.11 3.42 -63.89
C SER A 59 0.92 3.78 -62.63
N ARG A 60 1.56 4.94 -62.72
CA ARG A 60 2.37 5.56 -61.68
C ARG A 60 1.43 6.00 -60.55
N MET A 61 1.08 5.08 -59.65
CA MET A 61 0.55 5.46 -58.34
C MET A 61 1.69 6.03 -57.51
N THR A 62 1.85 7.34 -57.56
CA THR A 62 2.55 8.09 -56.53
C THR A 62 1.91 7.72 -55.19
N ARG A 63 2.60 6.90 -54.39
CA ARG A 63 2.28 6.73 -52.96
C ARG A 63 2.14 8.14 -52.39
N PRO A 64 1.03 8.49 -51.72
CA PRO A 64 1.03 9.68 -50.89
C PRO A 64 2.20 9.48 -49.93
N ALA A 65 3.11 10.45 -49.89
CA ALA A 65 4.15 10.50 -48.88
C ALA A 65 3.43 10.31 -47.55
N ALA A 66 3.66 9.16 -46.91
CA ALA A 66 3.24 8.94 -45.55
C ALA A 66 3.90 10.04 -44.75
N ALA A 67 3.13 11.09 -44.45
CA ALA A 67 3.51 12.08 -43.47
C ALA A 67 3.90 11.25 -42.25
N ALA A 68 5.18 11.28 -41.90
CA ALA A 68 5.68 10.69 -40.68
C ALA A 68 4.97 11.41 -39.55
N ALA A 69 3.79 10.90 -39.17
CA ALA A 69 3.12 11.26 -37.96
C ALA A 69 4.07 10.80 -36.86
N THR A 70 4.86 11.75 -36.35
CA THR A 70 5.56 11.59 -35.09
C THR A 70 4.49 11.19 -34.08
N SER A 71 4.39 9.90 -33.77
CA SER A 71 3.50 9.41 -32.74
C SER A 71 3.95 10.09 -31.46
N ARG A 72 3.20 11.09 -31.00
CA ARG A 72 3.41 11.63 -29.66
C ARG A 72 3.23 10.45 -28.72
N VAL A 73 4.27 10.13 -27.96
CA VAL A 73 4.20 9.10 -26.92
C VAL A 73 3.12 9.54 -25.94
N TYR A 74 1.94 8.94 -26.06
CA TYR A 74 0.84 9.16 -25.15
C TYR A 74 1.14 8.39 -23.87
N VAL A 75 1.29 9.11 -22.76
CA VAL A 75 1.40 8.49 -21.43
C VAL A 75 -0.01 8.31 -20.89
N PRO A 76 -0.45 7.06 -20.63
CA PRO A 76 -1.77 6.79 -20.06
C PRO A 76 -2.03 7.60 -18.78
N ARG A 77 -3.21 8.23 -18.70
CA ARG A 77 -3.58 9.08 -17.55
C ARG A 77 -3.69 8.29 -16.26
N ARG A 78 -3.98 6.99 -16.32
CA ARG A 78 -3.95 6.12 -15.13
C ARG A 78 -2.60 6.14 -14.41
N PHE A 79 -1.48 6.18 -15.13
CA PHE A 79 -0.15 6.26 -14.51
C PHE A 79 0.08 7.61 -13.82
N MET A 80 -0.40 8.70 -14.41
CA MET A 80 -0.36 10.02 -13.79
C MET A 80 -1.15 10.04 -12.48
N VAL A 81 -2.34 9.43 -12.45
CA VAL A 81 -3.16 9.31 -11.24
C VAL A 81 -2.44 8.49 -10.18
N VAL A 82 -1.86 7.33 -10.53
CA VAL A 82 -1.06 6.50 -9.60
C VAL A 82 0.14 7.29 -9.06
N SER A 83 0.88 8.01 -9.91
CA SER A 83 2.04 8.81 -9.49
C SER A 83 1.65 9.97 -8.56
N LEU A 84 0.61 10.74 -8.87
CA LEU A 84 0.16 11.83 -8.01
C LEU A 84 -0.43 11.33 -6.69
N THR A 85 -1.06 10.16 -6.70
CA THR A 85 -1.53 9.49 -5.48
C THR A 85 -0.36 8.99 -4.62
N THR A 86 0.71 8.51 -5.26
CA THR A 86 1.97 8.16 -4.56
C THR A 86 2.65 9.40 -3.98
N ALA A 87 2.63 10.52 -4.70
CA ALA A 87 3.10 11.80 -4.17
C ALA A 87 2.24 12.30 -3.00
N CYS A 88 0.95 11.93 -2.95
CA CYS A 88 0.07 12.23 -1.82
C CYS A 88 0.51 11.48 -0.56
N THR A 89 0.72 10.17 -0.66
CA THR A 89 1.16 9.35 0.49
C THR A 89 2.52 9.79 0.98
N TRP A 90 3.42 10.16 0.06
CA TRP A 90 4.68 10.82 0.39
C TRP A 90 4.47 12.11 1.20
N THR A 91 3.68 13.03 0.67
CA THR A 91 3.37 14.33 1.30
C THR A 91 2.76 14.17 2.70
N VAL A 92 1.76 13.31 2.85
CA VAL A 92 1.09 13.06 4.15
C VAL A 92 2.10 12.58 5.19
N TYR A 93 3.03 11.70 4.81
CA TYR A 93 4.08 11.26 5.74
C TYR A 93 5.13 12.33 6.04
N VAL A 94 5.41 13.23 5.09
CA VAL A 94 6.27 14.40 5.34
C VAL A 94 5.66 15.28 6.44
N LEU A 95 4.37 15.62 6.33
CA LEU A 95 3.66 16.42 7.32
C LEU A 95 3.64 15.74 8.71
N ARG A 96 3.42 14.42 8.72
CA ARG A 96 3.33 13.62 9.95
C ARG A 96 4.66 13.46 10.67
N VAL A 97 5.74 13.13 9.95
CA VAL A 97 7.05 12.77 10.51
C VAL A 97 7.85 14.01 10.93
N CYS A 98 7.58 15.18 10.34
CA CYS A 98 8.22 16.43 10.74
C CYS A 98 8.11 16.69 12.25
N MET A 99 6.98 16.33 12.87
CA MET A 99 6.75 16.54 14.31
C MET A 99 7.68 15.70 15.20
N SER A 100 8.03 14.46 14.83
CA SER A 100 8.85 13.58 15.67
C SER A 100 10.31 14.03 15.76
N VAL A 101 10.80 14.77 14.76
CA VAL A 101 12.13 15.40 14.81
C VAL A 101 12.04 16.77 15.49
N ALA A 102 11.05 17.59 15.13
CA ALA A 102 10.91 18.94 15.66
C ALA A 102 10.70 18.95 17.18
N ILE A 103 9.97 17.97 17.74
CA ILE A 103 9.69 17.88 19.17
C ILE A 103 10.96 17.86 20.03
N ILE A 104 12.06 17.27 19.54
CA ILE A 104 13.36 17.23 20.24
C ILE A 104 13.88 18.65 20.47
N THR A 105 13.71 19.53 19.48
CA THR A 105 14.12 20.94 19.59
C THR A 105 13.09 21.83 20.29
N MET A 106 11.80 21.50 20.18
CA MET A 106 10.72 22.23 20.85
C MET A 106 10.72 22.00 22.36
N ALA A 107 11.14 20.82 22.80
CA ALA A 107 11.17 20.42 24.21
C ALA A 107 12.37 20.99 24.99
N LYS A 108 13.32 21.65 24.32
CA LYS A 108 14.48 22.21 25.02
C LYS A 108 14.06 23.32 26.01
N PRO A 109 14.80 23.51 27.12
CA PRO A 109 14.47 24.50 28.14
C PRO A 109 14.36 25.94 27.60
N GLU A 110 15.14 26.29 26.58
CA GLU A 110 15.09 27.61 25.93
C GLU A 110 13.88 27.83 25.01
N GLN A 111 13.06 26.80 24.76
CA GLN A 111 11.85 26.88 23.95
C GLN A 111 10.60 26.75 24.81
N TYR A 112 10.11 25.53 25.01
CA TYR A 112 8.86 25.26 25.73
C TYR A 112 9.01 24.27 26.88
N ASP A 113 10.19 23.68 27.07
CA ASP A 113 10.50 22.79 28.20
C ASP A 113 9.49 21.64 28.40
N TYR A 114 9.04 21.04 27.30
CA TYR A 114 8.03 19.98 27.35
C TYR A 114 8.56 18.72 28.03
N SER A 115 7.82 18.21 29.02
CA SER A 115 8.16 16.94 29.66
C SER A 115 8.11 15.76 28.68
N GLU A 116 8.78 14.66 28.98
CA GLU A 116 8.73 13.45 28.14
C GLU A 116 7.28 12.93 27.99
N THR A 117 6.51 13.05 29.07
CA THR A 117 5.09 12.74 29.10
C THR A 117 4.29 13.65 28.15
N GLU A 118 4.53 14.96 28.20
CA GLU A 118 3.87 15.94 27.33
C GLU A 118 4.21 15.71 25.85
N GLN A 119 5.49 15.43 25.54
CA GLN A 119 5.93 15.07 24.20
C GLN A 119 5.18 13.83 23.69
N GLY A 120 5.04 12.79 24.52
CA GLY A 120 4.24 11.60 24.22
C GLY A 120 2.78 11.93 23.87
N PHE A 121 2.12 12.78 24.66
CA PHE A 121 0.74 13.21 24.40
C PHE A 121 0.61 14.04 23.13
N ILE A 122 1.52 14.98 22.89
CA ILE A 122 1.54 15.80 21.66
C ILE A 122 1.69 14.91 20.42
N LEU A 123 2.56 13.91 20.46
CA LEU A 123 2.78 13.00 19.35
C LEU A 123 1.57 12.07 19.12
N ALA A 124 0.97 11.55 20.21
CA ALA A 124 -0.23 10.70 20.16
C ALA A 124 -1.50 11.46 19.71
N SER A 125 -1.60 12.76 20.00
CA SER A 125 -2.80 13.59 19.73
C SER A 125 -3.32 13.49 18.28
N PHE A 126 -2.41 13.37 17.31
CA PHE A 126 -2.75 13.15 15.89
C PHE A 126 -3.63 11.92 15.68
N PHE A 127 -3.34 10.82 16.37
CA PHE A 127 -4.04 9.55 16.16
C PHE A 127 -5.48 9.57 16.70
N TYR A 128 -5.77 10.40 17.71
CA TYR A 128 -7.14 10.61 18.18
C TYR A 128 -8.02 11.20 17.07
N GLY A 129 -7.50 12.15 16.29
CA GLY A 129 -8.21 12.65 15.12
C GLY A 129 -8.30 11.60 14.01
N TYR A 130 -7.18 10.95 13.72
CA TYR A 130 -7.03 10.01 12.61
C TYR A 130 -8.00 8.82 12.69
N ILE A 131 -8.26 8.27 13.87
CA ILE A 131 -9.17 7.12 14.02
C ILE A 131 -10.64 7.49 13.74
N THR A 132 -11.05 8.75 13.94
CA THR A 132 -12.45 9.17 13.81
C THR A 132 -12.92 9.21 12.35
N THR A 133 -12.02 9.52 11.41
CA THR A 133 -12.36 9.71 10.00
C THR A 133 -11.96 8.56 9.08
N GLN A 134 -11.30 7.51 9.58
CA GLN A 134 -10.96 6.34 8.74
C GLN A 134 -12.20 5.65 8.16
N LEU A 135 -13.21 5.37 8.99
CA LEU A 135 -14.46 4.74 8.54
C LEU A 135 -15.35 5.74 7.78
N ALA A 136 -15.44 6.97 8.28
CA ALA A 136 -16.23 8.03 7.63
C ALA A 136 -15.66 8.42 6.26
N GLY A 137 -14.34 8.38 6.10
CA GLY A 137 -13.62 8.74 4.88
C GLY A 137 -14.01 7.87 3.68
N ALA A 138 -14.25 6.57 3.90
CA ALA A 138 -14.73 5.65 2.86
C ALA A 138 -16.14 6.02 2.37
N TYR A 139 -17.01 6.46 3.27
CA TYR A 139 -18.35 6.94 2.90
C TYR A 139 -18.28 8.29 2.19
N LEU A 140 -17.46 9.21 2.69
CA LEU A 140 -17.28 10.54 2.10
C LEU A 140 -16.70 10.45 0.68
N SER A 141 -15.71 9.56 0.43
CA SER A 141 -15.12 9.40 -0.89
C SER A 141 -16.13 8.90 -1.92
N LYS A 142 -17.00 7.96 -1.53
CA LYS A 142 -18.10 7.48 -2.38
C LYS A 142 -19.13 8.57 -2.67
N LYS A 143 -19.53 9.35 -1.66
CA LYS A 143 -20.58 10.37 -1.78
C LYS A 143 -20.13 11.63 -2.53
N TYR A 144 -18.94 12.15 -2.22
CA TYR A 144 -18.45 13.43 -2.73
C TYR A 144 -17.33 13.29 -3.78
N GLY A 145 -16.85 12.06 -4.02
CA GLY A 145 -15.78 11.74 -4.95
C GLY A 145 -14.39 11.76 -4.29
N ALA A 146 -13.60 10.72 -4.54
CA ALA A 146 -12.25 10.57 -3.99
C ALA A 146 -11.32 11.75 -4.26
N LYS A 147 -11.41 12.43 -5.43
CA LYS A 147 -10.59 13.62 -5.72
C LYS A 147 -10.77 14.71 -4.69
N GLN A 148 -12.03 15.05 -4.39
CA GLN A 148 -12.39 16.15 -3.49
C GLN A 148 -11.98 15.82 -2.06
N VAL A 149 -12.33 14.63 -1.60
CA VAL A 149 -12.06 14.19 -0.22
C VAL A 149 -10.56 14.09 0.05
N LEU A 150 -9.80 13.43 -0.85
CA LEU A 150 -8.35 13.31 -0.69
C LEU A 150 -7.66 14.68 -0.78
N GLY A 151 -8.03 15.49 -1.77
CA GLY A 151 -7.40 16.78 -1.99
C GLY A 151 -7.67 17.76 -0.85
N ILE A 152 -8.93 17.95 -0.45
CA ILE A 152 -9.30 18.85 0.65
C ILE A 152 -8.70 18.35 1.98
N GLY A 153 -8.70 17.04 2.24
CA GLY A 153 -8.07 16.45 3.42
C GLY A 153 -6.58 16.82 3.52
N THR A 154 -5.82 16.59 2.45
CA THR A 154 -4.38 16.94 2.41
C THR A 154 -4.14 18.45 2.52
N LEU A 155 -5.00 19.30 1.94
CA LEU A 155 -4.89 20.75 2.09
C LEU A 155 -5.10 21.17 3.55
N ILE A 156 -6.17 20.69 4.20
CA ILE A 156 -6.43 21.01 5.61
C ILE A 156 -5.26 20.53 6.48
N ALA A 157 -4.75 19.32 6.26
CA ALA A 157 -3.57 18.81 6.97
C ALA A 157 -2.33 19.71 6.78
N SER A 158 -2.11 20.20 5.56
CA SER A 158 -1.00 21.13 5.25
C SER A 158 -1.18 22.47 5.97
N LEU A 159 -2.40 23.01 5.99
CA LEU A 159 -2.72 24.26 6.70
C LEU A 159 -2.58 24.11 8.21
N MET A 160 -3.02 22.99 8.78
CA MET A 160 -2.81 22.67 10.19
C MET A 160 -1.32 22.52 10.51
N THR A 161 -0.55 21.92 9.61
CA THR A 161 0.92 21.84 9.74
C THR A 161 1.55 23.23 9.79
N ALA A 162 1.15 24.15 8.91
CA ALA A 162 1.60 25.54 8.93
C ALA A 162 1.15 26.31 10.19
N LEU A 163 0.01 25.93 10.80
CA LEU A 163 -0.49 26.54 12.02
C LEU A 163 0.23 26.03 13.28
N THR A 164 0.88 24.86 13.22
CA THR A 164 1.58 24.22 14.35
C THR A 164 2.52 25.17 15.12
N PRO A 165 3.40 25.96 14.48
CA PRO A 165 4.29 26.87 15.20
C PRO A 165 3.57 27.95 15.99
N VAL A 166 2.47 28.49 15.44
CA VAL A 166 1.64 29.52 16.10
C VAL A 166 0.86 28.89 17.24
N ALA A 167 0.29 27.70 17.02
CA ALA A 167 -0.42 26.97 18.06
C ALA A 167 0.49 26.61 19.24
N ALA A 168 1.73 26.18 19.00
CA ALA A 168 2.71 25.90 20.04
C ALA A 168 3.00 27.12 20.93
N SER A 169 3.02 28.33 20.35
CA SER A 169 3.21 29.57 21.12
C SER A 169 2.04 29.91 22.05
N GLY A 170 0.85 29.38 21.78
CA GLY A 170 -0.32 29.48 22.64
C GLY A 170 -0.38 28.41 23.74
N GLY A 171 0.62 27.54 23.85
CA GLY A 171 0.70 26.46 24.82
C GLY A 171 0.32 25.08 24.28
N ILE A 172 0.28 24.09 25.16
CA ILE A 172 0.11 22.67 24.77
C ILE A 172 -1.29 22.35 24.24
N ALA A 173 -2.34 22.98 24.80
CA ALA A 173 -3.73 22.73 24.40
C ALA A 173 -4.02 23.11 22.94
N PRO A 174 -3.71 24.33 22.45
CA PRO A 174 -3.90 24.65 21.03
C PRO A 174 -3.01 23.80 20.11
N LEU A 175 -1.80 23.43 20.54
CA LEU A 175 -0.94 22.51 19.79
C LEU A 175 -1.61 21.14 19.61
N ILE A 176 -2.14 20.55 20.70
CA ILE A 176 -2.90 19.30 20.65
C ILE A 176 -4.13 19.45 19.75
N ALA A 177 -4.87 20.56 19.83
CA ALA A 177 -6.06 20.77 19.00
C ALA A 177 -5.72 20.79 17.50
N VAL A 178 -4.67 21.51 17.09
CA VAL A 178 -4.22 21.52 15.69
C VAL A 178 -3.77 20.15 15.22
N ARG A 179 -3.09 19.39 16.09
CA ARG A 179 -2.66 18.01 15.78
C ARG A 179 -3.84 17.05 15.62
N VAL A 180 -4.88 17.16 16.46
CA VAL A 180 -6.12 16.39 16.31
C VAL A 180 -6.83 16.75 15.00
N LEU A 181 -6.95 18.04 14.67
CA LEU A 181 -7.57 18.49 13.41
C LEU A 181 -6.81 18.00 12.18
N MET A 182 -5.47 18.00 12.24
CA MET A 182 -4.62 17.40 11.21
C MET A 182 -4.90 15.90 11.07
N GLY A 183 -5.04 15.17 12.19
CA GLY A 183 -5.42 13.75 12.18
C GLY A 183 -6.77 13.50 11.52
N ILE A 184 -7.79 14.29 11.87
CA ILE A 184 -9.12 14.23 11.25
C ILE A 184 -9.02 14.41 9.73
N ALA A 185 -8.21 15.37 9.28
CA ALA A 185 -8.03 15.67 7.87
C ALA A 185 -7.26 14.57 7.12
N GLU A 186 -6.26 13.95 7.74
CA GLU A 186 -5.48 12.87 7.11
C GLU A 186 -6.17 11.49 7.17
N GLY A 187 -7.10 11.26 8.11
CA GLY A 187 -7.77 9.96 8.26
C GLY A 187 -8.58 9.51 7.04
N VAL A 188 -8.96 10.44 6.15
CA VAL A 188 -9.67 10.13 4.90
C VAL A 188 -8.75 9.68 3.76
N THR A 189 -7.42 9.77 3.94
CA THR A 189 -6.42 9.58 2.88
C THR A 189 -6.50 8.18 2.27
N TYR A 190 -6.26 7.13 3.06
CA TYR A 190 -6.22 5.75 2.56
C TYR A 190 -7.56 5.24 2.01
N PRO A 191 -8.72 5.50 2.66
CA PRO A 191 -10.02 5.15 2.08
C PRO A 191 -10.24 5.80 0.70
N SER A 192 -9.88 7.08 0.55
CA SER A 192 -10.03 7.80 -0.71
C SER A 192 -9.09 7.28 -1.79
N ILE A 193 -7.86 6.90 -1.43
CA ILE A 193 -6.91 6.24 -2.33
C ILE A 193 -7.49 4.92 -2.85
N HIS A 194 -8.00 4.07 -1.97
CA HIS A 194 -8.56 2.78 -2.38
C HIS A 194 -9.79 2.92 -3.29
N ASP A 195 -10.68 3.88 -2.99
CA ASP A 195 -11.83 4.21 -3.86
C ASP A 195 -11.35 4.72 -5.24
N LEU A 196 -10.34 5.60 -5.28
CA LEU A 196 -9.80 6.12 -6.53
C LEU A 196 -9.12 5.02 -7.37
N MET A 197 -8.31 4.17 -6.74
CA MET A 197 -7.65 3.06 -7.43
C MET A 197 -8.69 2.07 -7.99
N GLY A 198 -9.78 1.82 -7.27
CA GLY A 198 -10.87 0.97 -7.74
C GLY A 198 -11.49 1.44 -9.06
N ARG A 199 -11.49 2.75 -9.35
CA ARG A 199 -12.07 3.33 -10.57
C ARG A 199 -11.07 3.53 -11.70
N TRP A 200 -9.80 3.79 -11.37
CA TRP A 200 -8.76 4.18 -12.33
C TRP A 200 -7.84 3.05 -12.76
N THR A 201 -7.75 1.97 -11.96
CA THR A 201 -6.78 0.90 -12.21
C THR A 201 -7.49 -0.38 -12.63
N PRO A 202 -7.12 -0.98 -13.78
CA PRO A 202 -7.58 -2.31 -14.17
C PRO A 202 -7.28 -3.34 -13.08
N GLN A 203 -8.14 -4.37 -12.96
CA GLN A 203 -8.01 -5.37 -11.91
C GLN A 203 -6.64 -6.09 -11.93
N GLU A 204 -6.11 -6.35 -13.12
CA GLU A 204 -4.80 -6.99 -13.34
C GLU A 204 -3.61 -6.12 -12.83
N GLU A 205 -3.75 -4.80 -12.90
CA GLU A 205 -2.72 -3.83 -12.51
C GLU A 205 -2.94 -3.26 -11.09
N SER A 206 -4.06 -3.59 -10.44
CA SER A 206 -4.52 -2.99 -9.18
C SER A 206 -3.54 -3.20 -8.02
N SER A 207 -3.04 -4.42 -7.85
CA SER A 207 -2.09 -4.78 -6.78
C SER A 207 -0.75 -4.05 -6.93
N ARG A 208 -0.24 -3.94 -8.15
CA ARG A 208 0.97 -3.19 -8.48
C ARG A 208 0.79 -1.71 -8.20
N SER A 209 -0.34 -1.13 -8.61
CA SER A 209 -0.64 0.28 -8.42
C SER A 209 -0.74 0.64 -6.93
N VAL A 210 -1.48 -0.16 -6.14
CA VAL A 210 -1.58 0.02 -4.68
C VAL A 210 -0.21 -0.10 -4.00
N SER A 211 0.62 -1.04 -4.42
CA SER A 211 1.97 -1.22 -3.86
C SER A 211 2.87 -0.01 -4.12
N ILE A 212 2.82 0.56 -5.33
CA ILE A 212 3.54 1.80 -5.68
C ILE A 212 3.01 2.96 -4.84
N VAL A 213 1.70 3.11 -4.69
CA VAL A 213 1.10 4.17 -3.86
C VAL A 213 1.53 4.06 -2.39
N TRP A 214 1.56 2.84 -1.83
CA TRP A 214 2.03 2.64 -0.46
C TRP A 214 3.52 2.92 -0.27
N SER A 215 4.35 2.70 -1.31
CA SER A 215 5.79 3.00 -1.27
C SER A 215 6.10 4.46 -0.93
N GLY A 216 5.21 5.38 -1.32
CA GLY A 216 5.34 6.81 -1.02
C GLY A 216 5.42 7.09 0.48
N ALA A 217 4.74 6.31 1.32
CA ALA A 217 4.79 6.46 2.78
C ALA A 217 6.18 6.16 3.37
N GLN A 218 6.83 5.08 2.93
CA GLN A 218 8.17 4.71 3.41
C GLN A 218 9.21 5.72 2.92
N LEU A 219 9.15 6.11 1.65
CA LEU A 219 10.03 7.14 1.09
C LEU A 219 9.84 8.50 1.77
N GLY A 220 8.58 8.86 2.10
CA GLY A 220 8.25 10.10 2.80
C GLY A 220 8.87 10.15 4.18
N THR A 221 8.72 9.05 4.93
CA THR A 221 9.34 8.90 6.25
C THR A 221 10.86 9.01 6.16
N ALA A 222 11.48 8.23 5.26
CA ALA A 222 12.93 8.16 5.09
C ALA A 222 13.53 9.54 4.74
N ILE A 223 12.98 10.21 3.72
CA ILE A 223 13.48 11.53 3.29
C ILE A 223 13.26 12.57 4.40
N THR A 224 12.10 12.57 5.06
CA THR A 224 11.77 13.56 6.10
C THR A 224 12.66 13.41 7.32
N MET A 225 12.96 12.18 7.75
CA MET A 225 13.85 11.95 8.90
C MET A 225 15.26 12.48 8.66
N GLY A 226 15.80 12.35 7.44
CA GLY A 226 17.12 12.90 7.10
C GLY A 226 17.09 14.40 6.84
N LEU A 227 16.07 14.92 6.17
CA LEU A 227 16.02 16.32 5.73
C LEU A 227 15.56 17.29 6.83
N THR A 228 14.68 16.86 7.73
CA THR A 228 14.12 17.74 8.78
C THR A 228 15.19 18.32 9.70
N PRO A 229 16.17 17.54 10.24
CA PRO A 229 17.26 18.10 11.04
C PRO A 229 18.08 19.17 10.30
N VAL A 230 18.41 18.92 9.03
CA VAL A 230 19.16 19.87 8.19
C VAL A 230 18.38 21.18 8.04
N ILE A 231 17.07 21.09 7.80
CA ILE A 231 16.20 22.27 7.73
C ILE A 231 16.13 22.97 9.09
N ILE A 232 16.00 22.24 10.19
CA ILE A 232 15.96 22.81 11.55
C ILE A 232 17.26 23.56 11.87
N ASN A 233 18.42 23.00 11.52
CA ASN A 233 19.71 23.67 11.72
C ASN A 233 19.84 24.96 10.91
N GLY A 234 19.26 25.00 9.70
CA GLY A 234 19.34 26.17 8.83
C GLY A 234 18.34 27.28 9.13
N VAL A 235 17.05 26.94 9.30
CA VAL A 235 15.94 27.92 9.40
C VAL A 235 15.10 27.77 10.67
N GLY A 236 15.51 26.88 11.58
CA GLY A 236 14.78 26.58 12.82
C GLY A 236 13.58 25.65 12.61
N TRP A 237 13.09 25.11 13.72
CA TRP A 237 11.95 24.18 13.73
C TRP A 237 10.64 24.80 13.22
N ARG A 238 10.43 26.10 13.45
CA ARG A 238 9.28 26.83 12.91
C ARG A 238 9.32 26.85 11.38
N GLY A 239 10.50 27.14 10.81
CA GLY A 239 10.74 27.13 9.36
C GLY A 239 10.51 25.76 8.72
N ALA A 240 10.89 24.69 9.40
CA ALA A 240 10.64 23.32 8.94
C ALA A 240 9.15 23.06 8.69
N PHE A 241 8.26 23.43 9.64
CA PHE A 241 6.82 23.25 9.46
C PHE A 241 6.26 24.04 8.25
N TYR A 242 6.73 25.26 8.03
CA TYR A 242 6.28 26.06 6.88
C TYR A 242 6.74 25.46 5.54
N ILE A 243 7.99 24.97 5.47
CA ILE A 243 8.52 24.31 4.28
C ILE A 243 7.72 23.03 3.99
N MET A 244 7.52 22.17 4.98
CA MET A 244 6.76 20.92 4.80
C MET A 244 5.30 21.20 4.40
N ALA A 245 4.66 22.19 5.02
CA ALA A 245 3.31 22.60 4.65
C ALA A 245 3.22 23.11 3.21
N SER A 246 4.23 23.85 2.73
CA SER A 246 4.26 24.36 1.36
C SER A 246 4.30 23.26 0.30
N ILE A 247 4.98 22.14 0.60
CA ILE A 247 5.00 20.94 -0.26
C ILE A 247 3.59 20.37 -0.40
N GLY A 248 2.83 20.30 0.70
CA GLY A 248 1.46 19.80 0.66
C GLY A 248 0.47 20.72 -0.04
N VAL A 249 0.62 22.04 0.11
CA VAL A 249 -0.16 23.01 -0.68
C VAL A 249 0.18 22.92 -2.17
N LEU A 250 1.45 22.80 -2.53
CA LEU A 250 1.87 22.62 -3.92
C LEU A 250 1.28 21.34 -4.51
N TRP A 251 1.35 20.23 -3.76
CA TRP A 251 0.73 18.96 -4.16
C TRP A 251 -0.78 19.13 -4.39
N TYR A 252 -1.49 19.83 -3.50
CA TYR A 252 -2.92 20.11 -3.66
C TYR A 252 -3.24 20.84 -4.97
N LEU A 253 -2.45 21.88 -5.31
CA LEU A 253 -2.64 22.64 -6.54
C LEU A 253 -2.45 21.76 -7.79
N LEU A 254 -1.43 20.90 -7.77
CA LEU A 254 -1.18 19.93 -8.84
C LEU A 254 -2.29 18.88 -8.91
N TRP A 255 -2.74 18.37 -7.77
CA TRP A 255 -3.81 17.38 -7.66
C TRP A 255 -5.11 17.88 -8.29
N PHE A 256 -5.55 19.07 -7.92
CA PHE A 256 -6.80 19.64 -8.43
C PHE A 256 -6.74 19.94 -9.93
N LYS A 257 -5.56 20.33 -10.43
CA LYS A 257 -5.32 20.62 -11.85
C LYS A 257 -5.31 19.36 -12.72
N PHE A 258 -4.70 18.27 -12.26
CA PHE A 258 -4.38 17.12 -13.12
C PHE A 258 -5.22 15.87 -12.90
N VAL A 259 -5.84 15.67 -11.73
CA VAL A 259 -6.58 14.43 -11.43
C VAL A 259 -8.08 14.63 -11.56
N SER A 260 -8.82 13.59 -11.93
CA SER A 260 -10.30 13.55 -11.95
C SER A 260 -10.80 12.38 -11.11
N SER A 261 -11.98 12.50 -10.49
CA SER A 261 -12.52 11.44 -9.62
C SER A 261 -12.83 10.16 -10.39
N ALA A 262 -13.27 10.30 -11.65
CA ALA A 262 -13.60 9.19 -12.53
C ALA A 262 -12.91 9.36 -13.89
N PRO A 263 -12.55 8.26 -14.58
CA PRO A 263 -11.87 8.32 -15.86
C PRO A 263 -12.65 9.03 -16.97
N ASP A 264 -13.97 8.85 -17.01
CA ASP A 264 -14.91 9.46 -17.97
C ASP A 264 -15.00 10.99 -17.84
N GLN A 265 -14.77 11.51 -16.65
CA GLN A 265 -14.75 12.96 -16.37
C GLN A 265 -13.40 13.62 -16.72
N HIS A 266 -12.39 12.83 -17.08
CA HIS A 266 -11.05 13.36 -17.28
C HIS A 266 -10.93 14.06 -18.65
N PRO A 267 -10.56 15.35 -18.70
CA PRO A 267 -10.70 16.17 -19.91
C PRO A 267 -9.78 15.77 -21.06
N THR A 268 -8.65 15.11 -20.77
CA THR A 268 -7.62 14.74 -21.76
C THR A 268 -7.31 13.24 -21.78
N ILE A 269 -8.26 12.40 -21.37
CA ILE A 269 -8.08 10.94 -21.46
C ILE A 269 -8.29 10.49 -22.92
N ASP A 270 -7.45 9.59 -23.38
CA ASP A 270 -7.62 8.97 -24.70
C ASP A 270 -8.82 8.00 -24.67
N PRO A 271 -9.71 8.03 -25.69
CA PRO A 271 -10.87 7.15 -25.74
C PRO A 271 -10.52 5.65 -25.69
N ALA A 272 -9.38 5.24 -26.23
CA ALA A 272 -8.93 3.85 -26.17
C ALA A 272 -8.50 3.44 -24.75
N GLU A 273 -7.86 4.36 -24.01
CA GLU A 273 -7.57 4.13 -22.59
C GLU A 273 -8.86 4.05 -21.76
N LEU A 274 -9.82 4.94 -21.99
CA LEU A 274 -11.10 4.91 -21.29
C LEU A 274 -11.85 3.60 -21.53
N ALA A 275 -11.91 3.13 -22.79
CA ALA A 275 -12.52 1.86 -23.13
C ALA A 275 -11.78 0.67 -22.47
N TYR A 276 -10.44 0.71 -22.44
CA TYR A 276 -9.64 -0.31 -21.76
C TYR A 276 -9.93 -0.35 -20.26
N ILE A 277 -9.99 0.81 -19.58
CA ILE A 277 -10.32 0.89 -18.15
C ILE A 277 -11.74 0.37 -17.91
N ALA A 278 -12.73 0.83 -18.69
CA ALA A 278 -14.12 0.40 -18.54
C ALA A 278 -14.30 -1.12 -18.74
N ALA A 279 -13.51 -1.74 -19.61
CA ALA A 279 -13.55 -3.18 -19.86
C ALA A 279 -12.86 -4.03 -18.77
N HIS A 280 -11.92 -3.45 -18.00
CA HIS A 280 -11.07 -4.20 -17.05
C HIS A 280 -11.17 -3.73 -15.59
N VAL A 281 -12.03 -2.75 -15.29
CA VAL A 281 -12.38 -2.34 -13.93
C VAL A 281 -13.59 -3.16 -13.48
N LYS A 282 -13.55 -3.67 -12.24
CA LYS A 282 -14.70 -4.35 -11.65
C LYS A 282 -15.87 -3.37 -11.52
N PRO A 283 -17.09 -3.73 -11.96
CA PRO A 283 -18.27 -2.93 -11.65
C PRO A 283 -18.39 -2.79 -10.14
N ASP A 284 -18.61 -1.57 -9.66
CA ASP A 284 -18.89 -1.30 -8.25
C ASP A 284 -20.23 -1.98 -7.91
N HIS A 285 -20.19 -3.16 -7.30
CA HIS A 285 -21.34 -3.97 -6.87
C HIS A 285 -22.46 -4.25 -7.90
N GLY A 286 -22.23 -4.07 -9.20
CA GLY A 286 -23.10 -4.51 -10.30
C GLY A 286 -22.67 -5.86 -10.90
N PRO A 287 -23.55 -6.57 -11.63
CA PRO A 287 -23.38 -7.98 -11.96
C PRO A 287 -22.11 -8.26 -12.78
N GLU A 288 -21.37 -9.30 -12.40
CA GLU A 288 -20.46 -10.00 -13.30
C GLU A 288 -21.30 -10.59 -14.44
N ALA A 289 -21.05 -10.15 -15.68
CA ALA A 289 -21.43 -10.95 -16.83
C ALA A 289 -20.61 -12.24 -16.78
N PRO A 290 -21.23 -13.44 -16.92
CA PRO A 290 -20.49 -14.68 -16.96
C PRO A 290 -19.46 -14.61 -18.09
N LEU A 291 -18.19 -14.89 -17.78
CA LEU A 291 -17.08 -15.04 -18.71
C LEU A 291 -17.27 -16.17 -19.76
N SER A 292 -18.46 -16.79 -19.82
CA SER A 292 -18.86 -17.80 -20.80
C SER A 292 -19.70 -17.25 -21.96
N ALA A 293 -19.94 -15.93 -22.03
CA ALA A 293 -20.76 -15.32 -23.10
C ALA A 293 -19.96 -14.56 -24.16
N VAL A 294 -18.64 -14.78 -24.24
CA VAL A 294 -17.87 -14.48 -25.46
C VAL A 294 -17.75 -15.80 -26.21
N ASP A 295 -18.78 -16.14 -26.98
CA ASP A 295 -18.63 -17.14 -28.03
C ASP A 295 -17.46 -16.70 -28.91
N GLN A 296 -16.47 -17.58 -29.07
CA GLN A 296 -15.51 -17.44 -30.16
C GLN A 296 -16.34 -17.38 -31.46
N PRO A 297 -16.10 -16.39 -32.36
CA PRO A 297 -16.82 -16.36 -33.61
C PRO A 297 -16.50 -17.63 -34.39
N ASP A 298 -17.53 -18.42 -34.68
CA ASP A 298 -17.48 -19.58 -35.55
C ASP A 298 -16.93 -19.15 -36.92
N PRO A 299 -15.82 -19.73 -37.42
CA PRO A 299 -15.24 -19.38 -38.71
C PRO A 299 -16.18 -19.58 -39.91
N ALA A 300 -17.33 -20.26 -39.73
CA ALA A 300 -18.27 -20.59 -40.79
C ALA A 300 -19.35 -19.52 -41.08
N GLN A 301 -19.39 -18.38 -40.36
CA GLN A 301 -20.48 -17.40 -40.52
C GLN A 301 -20.26 -16.29 -41.56
N PHE A 302 -19.23 -16.37 -42.40
CA PHE A 302 -18.91 -15.34 -43.41
C PHE A 302 -19.35 -15.68 -44.85
N GLU A 303 -20.51 -16.32 -45.07
CA GLU A 303 -20.96 -16.55 -46.46
C GLU A 303 -22.25 -15.87 -46.93
N HIS A 304 -23.17 -15.36 -46.08
CA HIS A 304 -24.37 -14.71 -46.62
C HIS A 304 -24.88 -13.49 -45.82
N PRO A 305 -25.37 -12.43 -46.49
CA PRO A 305 -25.94 -11.26 -45.83
C PRO A 305 -27.32 -11.58 -45.20
N PRO A 306 -27.69 -10.93 -44.09
CA PRO A 306 -28.84 -11.37 -43.29
C PRO A 306 -30.15 -10.97 -43.96
N THR A 307 -31.07 -11.94 -44.07
CA THR A 307 -32.48 -11.68 -44.40
C THR A 307 -33.30 -11.76 -43.10
N ILE A 308 -34.04 -10.70 -42.82
CA ILE A 308 -34.88 -10.52 -41.64
C ILE A 308 -36.09 -11.47 -41.71
N GLY A 309 -36.29 -12.33 -40.71
CA GLY A 309 -37.59 -13.00 -40.55
C GLY A 309 -37.63 -14.24 -39.65
N ARG A 310 -38.29 -14.06 -38.51
CA ARG A 310 -39.06 -15.05 -37.70
C ARG A 310 -38.34 -15.92 -36.64
N SER A 311 -38.90 -15.75 -35.43
CA SER A 311 -39.17 -16.74 -34.38
C SER A 311 -38.10 -17.00 -33.31
N LEU A 312 -37.82 -15.99 -32.50
CA LEU A 312 -37.34 -16.11 -31.12
C LEU A 312 -38.49 -16.56 -30.21
N SER A 313 -38.67 -17.86 -30.01
CA SER A 313 -39.60 -18.39 -28.99
C SER A 313 -39.15 -19.69 -28.32
N GLY A 314 -38.03 -20.30 -28.74
CA GLY A 314 -37.61 -21.62 -28.25
C GLY A 314 -36.34 -21.64 -27.38
N ALA A 315 -35.56 -20.56 -27.34
CA ALA A 315 -34.23 -20.56 -26.69
C ALA A 315 -34.21 -19.97 -25.26
N THR A 316 -35.34 -19.48 -24.75
CA THR A 316 -35.44 -18.87 -23.41
C THR A 316 -35.74 -19.89 -22.29
N ALA A 317 -35.99 -21.16 -22.60
CA ALA A 317 -36.47 -22.13 -21.61
C ALA A 317 -35.39 -23.00 -20.94
N VAL A 318 -34.12 -22.93 -21.35
CA VAL A 318 -33.05 -23.80 -20.80
C VAL A 318 -31.86 -23.02 -20.21
N VAL A 319 -31.85 -21.68 -20.28
CA VAL A 319 -30.73 -20.84 -19.78
C VAL A 319 -30.95 -20.35 -18.33
N ASN A 320 -32.14 -20.50 -17.75
CA ASN A 320 -32.45 -19.99 -16.41
C ASN A 320 -32.22 -21.02 -15.27
N ALA A 321 -31.02 -21.62 -15.22
CA ALA A 321 -30.60 -22.49 -14.12
C ALA A 321 -29.44 -21.90 -13.27
N ALA A 322 -29.16 -20.60 -13.42
CA ALA A 322 -28.37 -19.85 -12.46
C ALA A 322 -29.32 -18.97 -11.62
N PRO A 323 -29.21 -18.93 -10.29
CA PRO A 323 -30.08 -18.13 -9.46
C PRO A 323 -29.86 -16.65 -9.75
N ASP A 324 -30.90 -15.98 -10.25
CA ASP A 324 -30.95 -14.53 -10.36
C ASP A 324 -31.07 -13.93 -8.95
N LEU A 325 -29.94 -13.56 -8.36
CA LEU A 325 -29.88 -12.92 -7.05
C LEU A 325 -30.52 -11.53 -7.18
N SER A 326 -31.51 -11.17 -6.37
CA SER A 326 -32.00 -9.79 -6.33
C SER A 326 -30.86 -8.83 -5.93
N GLU A 327 -30.81 -7.63 -6.50
CA GLU A 327 -29.79 -6.61 -6.17
C GLU A 327 -29.72 -6.31 -4.67
N ASP A 328 -30.86 -6.40 -3.97
CA ASP A 328 -31.00 -6.10 -2.54
C ASP A 328 -30.31 -7.15 -1.63
N ASP A 329 -30.19 -8.42 -2.06
CA ASP A 329 -29.55 -9.49 -1.28
C ASP A 329 -28.00 -9.46 -1.40
N ARG A 330 -27.44 -8.72 -2.37
CA ARG A 330 -25.99 -8.65 -2.66
C ARG A 330 -25.26 -7.53 -1.90
N ALA A 331 -25.99 -6.61 -1.27
CA ALA A 331 -25.43 -5.42 -0.61
C ALA A 331 -25.27 -5.53 0.92
N HIS A 332 -25.82 -6.58 1.56
CA HIS A 332 -25.77 -6.70 3.02
C HIS A 332 -24.47 -7.34 3.51
N ILE A 333 -23.56 -6.52 4.05
CA ILE A 333 -22.33 -7.01 4.70
C ILE A 333 -22.70 -7.79 5.98
N PRO A 334 -22.34 -9.08 6.12
CA PRO A 334 -22.71 -9.90 7.27
C PRO A 334 -21.79 -9.60 8.47
N TRP A 335 -21.93 -8.41 9.06
CA TRP A 335 -21.06 -7.90 10.15
C TRP A 335 -20.92 -8.86 11.33
N LYS A 336 -22.03 -9.45 11.78
CA LYS A 336 -22.04 -10.42 12.89
C LYS A 336 -21.19 -11.63 12.54
N THR A 337 -21.40 -12.20 11.35
CA THR A 337 -20.63 -13.36 10.88
C THR A 337 -19.16 -13.03 10.78
N ILE A 338 -18.78 -11.90 10.17
CA ILE A 338 -17.36 -11.49 10.01
C ILE A 338 -16.69 -11.35 11.38
N ILE A 339 -17.28 -10.59 12.31
CA ILE A 339 -16.66 -10.31 13.62
C ILE A 339 -16.60 -11.57 14.50
N SER A 340 -17.48 -12.54 14.29
CA SER A 340 -17.42 -13.84 15.01
C SER A 340 -16.28 -14.75 14.56
N GLN A 341 -15.63 -14.49 13.42
CA GLN A 341 -14.57 -15.37 12.90
C GLN A 341 -13.24 -15.17 13.61
N ARG A 342 -12.62 -16.27 14.04
CA ARG A 342 -11.31 -16.26 14.74
C ARG A 342 -10.19 -15.68 13.88
N VAL A 343 -10.22 -15.92 12.56
CA VAL A 343 -9.21 -15.40 11.63
C VAL A 343 -9.26 -13.88 11.48
N VAL A 344 -10.43 -13.26 11.70
CA VAL A 344 -10.57 -11.80 11.71
C VAL A 344 -9.89 -11.23 12.95
N TRP A 345 -10.05 -11.86 14.11
CA TRP A 345 -9.32 -11.49 15.32
C TRP A 345 -7.81 -11.73 15.22
N ALA A 346 -7.39 -12.82 14.56
CA ALA A 346 -5.98 -13.06 14.25
C ALA A 346 -5.38 -11.87 13.50
N LEU A 347 -6.08 -11.39 12.48
CA LEU A 347 -5.68 -10.24 11.67
C LEU A 347 -5.65 -8.94 12.50
N ILE A 348 -6.74 -8.63 13.22
CA ILE A 348 -6.88 -7.41 14.02
C ILE A 348 -5.75 -7.31 15.05
N ILE A 349 -5.53 -8.37 15.82
CA ILE A 349 -4.55 -8.36 16.92
C ILE A 349 -3.13 -8.31 16.35
N THR A 350 -2.83 -9.06 15.29
CA THR A 350 -1.51 -9.01 14.64
C THR A 350 -1.21 -7.62 14.09
N ASN A 351 -2.20 -6.98 13.47
CA ASN A 351 -2.07 -5.62 12.95
C ASN A 351 -1.80 -4.62 14.08
N PHE A 352 -2.52 -4.73 15.21
CA PHE A 352 -2.25 -3.95 16.42
C PHE A 352 -0.82 -4.15 16.93
N THR A 353 -0.37 -5.39 17.09
CA THR A 353 0.96 -5.68 17.67
C THR A 353 2.10 -5.23 16.77
N VAL A 354 1.97 -5.39 15.45
CA VAL A 354 3.00 -4.93 14.49
C VAL A 354 3.08 -3.40 14.48
N ASN A 355 1.94 -2.70 14.58
CA ASN A 355 1.92 -1.24 14.59
C ASN A 355 2.43 -0.62 15.89
N TRP A 356 2.40 -1.36 17.00
CA TRP A 356 2.93 -0.87 18.29
C TRP A 356 4.38 -0.39 18.17
N SER A 357 5.27 -1.30 17.77
CA SER A 357 6.69 -1.01 17.63
C SER A 357 6.97 -0.08 16.46
N TYR A 358 6.21 -0.21 15.36
CA TYR A 358 6.32 0.70 14.22
C TYR A 358 6.09 2.15 14.63
N TYR A 359 5.00 2.45 15.37
CA TYR A 359 4.72 3.82 15.80
C TYR A 359 5.62 4.31 16.93
N THR A 360 6.05 3.44 17.86
CA THR A 360 7.03 3.84 18.88
C THR A 360 8.34 4.30 18.22
N LEU A 361 8.88 3.50 17.29
CA LEU A 361 10.11 3.86 16.60
C LEU A 361 9.88 5.03 15.64
N LEU A 362 8.78 5.09 14.89
CA LEU A 362 8.48 6.25 14.03
C LEU A 362 8.47 7.57 14.80
N THR A 363 8.03 7.52 16.06
CA THR A 363 7.84 8.70 16.90
C THR A 363 9.09 9.08 17.67
N PHE A 364 9.86 8.13 18.19
CA PHE A 364 10.99 8.43 19.07
C PHE A 364 12.35 7.95 18.55
N LEU A 365 12.44 7.35 17.36
CA LEU A 365 13.71 6.84 16.84
C LEU A 365 14.80 7.92 16.75
N PRO A 366 14.56 9.11 16.16
CA PRO A 366 15.58 10.15 16.12
C PRO A 366 16.02 10.57 17.53
N LYS A 367 15.08 10.64 18.48
CA LYS A 367 15.34 10.97 19.87
C LYS A 367 16.20 9.91 20.56
N TYR A 368 15.94 8.64 20.32
CA TYR A 368 16.74 7.54 20.86
C TYR A 368 18.18 7.59 20.35
N ILE A 369 18.36 7.78 19.03
CA ILE A 369 19.69 7.90 18.42
C ILE A 369 20.44 9.13 18.96
N HIS A 370 19.71 10.22 19.22
CA HIS A 370 20.26 11.44 19.77
C HIS A 370 20.65 11.31 21.26
N ASN A 371 19.68 11.02 22.13
CA ASN A 371 19.85 11.07 23.59
C ASN A 371 20.61 9.85 24.15
N VAL A 372 20.42 8.65 23.57
CA VAL A 372 20.98 7.41 24.13
C VAL A 372 22.20 6.95 23.37
N ILE A 373 22.13 6.88 22.03
CA ILE A 373 23.28 6.44 21.22
C ILE A 373 24.34 7.55 21.19
N GLY A 374 23.93 8.81 21.33
CA GLY A 374 24.85 9.95 21.48
C GLY A 374 25.30 10.58 20.17
N PHE A 375 24.55 10.39 19.08
CA PHE A 375 24.76 11.14 17.85
C PHE A 375 24.16 12.55 17.97
N ASP A 376 24.75 13.52 17.28
CA ASP A 376 24.11 14.83 17.11
C ASP A 376 22.79 14.71 16.33
N LEU A 377 21.93 15.73 16.41
CA LEU A 377 20.58 15.68 15.82
C LEU A 377 20.59 15.47 14.29
N GLU A 378 21.61 15.99 13.60
CA GLU A 378 21.72 15.88 12.14
C GLU A 378 22.11 14.45 11.74
N SER A 379 23.18 13.93 12.33
CA SER A 379 23.58 12.53 12.18
C SER A 379 22.48 11.57 12.60
N ALA A 380 21.77 11.86 13.71
CA ALA A 380 20.69 11.02 14.21
C ALA A 380 19.54 10.90 13.21
N GLY A 381 19.16 12.00 12.55
CA GLY A 381 18.13 11.96 11.51
C GLY A 381 18.58 11.22 10.24
N PHE A 382 19.83 11.41 9.79
CA PHE A 382 20.37 10.64 8.66
C PHE A 382 20.44 9.13 8.97
N LEU A 383 20.85 8.75 10.18
CA LEU A 383 20.88 7.35 10.61
C LEU A 383 19.47 6.76 10.77
N ALA A 384 18.48 7.58 11.15
CA ALA A 384 17.08 7.16 11.23
C ALA A 384 16.46 6.84 9.86
N VAL A 385 17.09 7.21 8.75
CA VAL A 385 16.66 6.85 7.39
C VAL A 385 16.87 5.36 7.09
N LEU A 386 18.00 4.80 7.55
CA LEU A 386 18.46 3.45 7.19
C LEU A 386 17.46 2.33 7.55
N PRO A 387 16.82 2.32 8.75
CA PRO A 387 15.91 1.25 9.13
C PRO A 387 14.65 1.19 8.27
N TYR A 388 14.11 2.33 7.83
CA TYR A 388 12.91 2.37 6.99
C TYR A 388 13.21 2.06 5.51
N LEU A 389 14.38 2.46 5.01
CA LEU A 389 14.85 2.00 3.69
C LEU A 389 15.09 0.49 3.68
N SER A 390 15.70 -0.05 4.75
CA SER A 390 15.86 -1.49 4.95
C SER A 390 14.51 -2.19 4.97
N MET A 391 13.53 -1.66 5.70
CA MET A 391 12.15 -2.21 5.76
C MET A 391 11.52 -2.28 4.38
N PHE A 392 11.67 -1.23 3.57
CA PHE A 392 11.16 -1.18 2.22
C PHE A 392 11.80 -2.26 1.32
N GLY A 393 13.14 -2.36 1.34
CA GLY A 393 13.87 -3.37 0.58
C GLY A 393 13.51 -4.79 0.97
N VAL A 394 13.49 -5.08 2.28
CA VAL A 394 13.13 -6.40 2.81
C VAL A 394 11.69 -6.77 2.48
N ALA A 395 10.74 -5.82 2.56
CA ALA A 395 9.34 -6.10 2.22
C ALA A 395 9.16 -6.52 0.75
N ILE A 396 9.87 -5.88 -0.19
CA ILE A 396 9.85 -6.25 -1.60
C ILE A 396 10.42 -7.65 -1.81
N VAL A 397 11.61 -7.91 -1.24
CA VAL A 397 12.27 -9.21 -1.37
C VAL A 397 11.43 -10.33 -0.76
N ALA A 398 10.89 -10.11 0.44
CA ALA A 398 10.01 -11.05 1.14
C ALA A 398 8.74 -11.34 0.34
N GLY A 399 8.15 -10.33 -0.32
CA GLY A 399 7.01 -10.52 -1.22
C GLY A 399 7.35 -11.41 -2.42
N ARG A 400 8.50 -11.17 -3.09
CA ARG A 400 8.95 -12.00 -4.21
C ARG A 400 9.25 -13.44 -3.81
N ILE A 401 9.90 -13.63 -2.66
CA ILE A 401 10.15 -14.96 -2.09
C ILE A 401 8.82 -15.65 -1.77
N SER A 402 7.85 -14.93 -1.21
CA SER A 402 6.52 -15.47 -0.93
C SER A 402 5.87 -16.03 -2.19
N ASP A 403 5.88 -15.26 -3.28
CA ASP A 403 5.23 -15.65 -4.53
C ASP A 403 5.95 -16.83 -5.19
N TYR A 404 7.28 -16.84 -5.17
CA TYR A 404 8.08 -17.97 -5.67
C TYR A 404 7.82 -19.26 -4.88
N CYS A 405 7.76 -19.18 -3.56
CA CYS A 405 7.44 -20.31 -2.68
C CYS A 405 6.04 -20.90 -2.97
N ILE A 406 5.06 -20.04 -3.25
CA ILE A 406 3.68 -20.45 -3.53
C ILE A 406 3.55 -21.01 -4.96
N GLY A 407 4.13 -20.33 -5.95
CA GLY A 407 3.97 -20.64 -7.37
C GLY A 407 4.90 -21.74 -7.87
N ASN A 408 6.20 -21.66 -7.56
CA ASN A 408 7.21 -22.55 -8.12
C ASN A 408 7.51 -23.75 -7.22
N LEU A 409 7.56 -23.55 -5.89
CA LEU A 409 7.85 -24.63 -4.93
C LEU A 409 6.59 -25.37 -4.43
N GLY A 410 5.40 -24.86 -4.75
CA GLY A 410 4.13 -25.49 -4.40
C GLY A 410 3.81 -25.48 -2.89
N PHE A 411 4.42 -24.59 -2.10
CA PHE A 411 4.11 -24.50 -0.67
C PHE A 411 2.69 -23.97 -0.42
N LYS A 412 2.03 -24.52 0.61
CA LYS A 412 0.71 -24.04 1.05
C LYS A 412 0.81 -22.57 1.49
N ARG A 413 -0.04 -21.71 0.93
CA ARG A 413 -0.10 -20.25 1.20
C ARG A 413 0.00 -19.91 2.69
N ILE A 414 -0.81 -20.56 3.53
CA ILE A 414 -0.82 -20.33 4.98
C ILE A 414 0.54 -20.59 5.66
N ARG A 415 1.30 -21.61 5.23
CA ARG A 415 2.63 -21.89 5.78
C ARG A 415 3.62 -20.79 5.44
N VAL A 416 3.53 -20.26 4.22
CA VAL A 416 4.34 -19.11 3.78
C VAL A 416 3.96 -17.87 4.60
N ARG A 417 2.66 -17.60 4.82
CA ARG A 417 2.21 -16.49 5.68
C ARG A 417 2.72 -16.62 7.12
N TYR A 418 2.64 -17.81 7.71
CA TYR A 418 3.20 -18.06 9.05
C TYR A 418 4.70 -17.78 9.11
N ALA A 419 5.47 -18.26 8.14
CA ALA A 419 6.92 -18.04 8.10
C ALA A 419 7.26 -16.54 7.99
N LEU A 420 6.53 -15.79 7.17
CA LEU A 420 6.73 -14.35 7.01
C LEU A 420 6.39 -13.56 8.28
N VAL A 421 5.26 -13.86 8.92
CA VAL A 421 4.88 -13.21 10.20
C VAL A 421 5.85 -13.58 11.32
N ALA A 422 6.31 -14.84 11.36
CA ALA A 422 7.35 -15.26 12.31
C ALA A 422 8.66 -14.51 12.10
N CYS A 423 9.13 -14.44 10.85
CA CYS A 423 10.33 -13.70 10.48
C CYS A 423 10.20 -12.21 10.86
N GLY A 424 9.05 -11.60 10.53
CA GLY A 424 8.77 -10.20 10.83
C GLY A 424 8.45 -9.89 12.29
N SER A 425 8.34 -10.88 13.17
CA SER A 425 8.05 -10.65 14.60
C SER A 425 9.18 -11.12 15.51
N VAL A 426 9.78 -12.29 15.23
CA VAL A 426 10.86 -12.86 16.05
C VAL A 426 12.16 -12.09 15.86
N VAL A 427 12.56 -11.80 14.61
CA VAL A 427 13.80 -11.06 14.36
C VAL A 427 13.73 -9.68 15.01
N PRO A 428 12.69 -8.85 14.81
CA PRO A 428 12.62 -7.57 15.50
C PRO A 428 12.57 -7.70 17.02
N ALA A 429 11.86 -8.70 17.57
CA ALA A 429 11.81 -8.90 19.02
C ALA A 429 13.18 -9.20 19.63
N ILE A 430 13.98 -10.09 19.02
CA ILE A 430 15.32 -10.42 19.52
C ILE A 430 16.24 -9.20 19.47
N PHE A 431 16.30 -8.52 18.33
CA PHE A 431 17.20 -7.40 18.14
C PHE A 431 16.80 -6.18 18.99
N LEU A 432 15.50 -5.90 19.15
CA LEU A 432 15.02 -4.85 20.06
C LEU A 432 15.32 -5.19 21.52
N ALA A 433 15.07 -6.42 21.97
CA ALA A 433 15.40 -6.82 23.34
C ALA A 433 16.90 -6.71 23.64
N ALA A 434 17.75 -6.94 22.64
CA ALA A 434 19.19 -6.81 22.75
C ALA A 434 19.68 -5.34 22.76
N MET A 435 18.90 -4.37 22.25
CA MET A 435 19.29 -2.96 22.16
C MET A 435 19.78 -2.35 23.48
N GLY A 436 19.17 -2.77 24.58
CA GLY A 436 19.52 -2.27 25.90
C GLY A 436 20.92 -2.64 26.39
N TYR A 437 21.56 -3.64 25.78
CA TYR A 437 22.85 -4.18 26.22
C TYR A 437 24.01 -3.80 25.31
N LEU A 438 23.77 -2.92 24.34
CA LEU A 438 24.78 -2.49 23.38
C LEU A 438 25.46 -1.22 23.86
N ASP A 439 26.79 -1.29 24.00
CA ASP A 439 27.61 -0.13 24.32
C ASP A 439 28.19 0.54 23.05
N SER A 440 28.24 -0.20 21.93
CA SER A 440 28.75 0.31 20.65
C SER A 440 27.67 1.00 19.83
N GLN A 441 27.92 2.26 19.44
CA GLN A 441 27.04 3.05 18.59
C GLN A 441 26.74 2.35 17.24
N ALA A 442 27.77 1.78 16.61
CA ALA A 442 27.62 1.07 15.34
C ALA A 442 26.78 -0.20 15.48
N ALA A 443 26.92 -0.93 16.60
CA ALA A 443 26.09 -2.10 16.89
C ALA A 443 24.62 -1.70 17.09
N ALA A 444 24.36 -0.63 17.85
CA ALA A 444 23.01 -0.12 18.10
C ALA A 444 22.28 0.27 16.80
N VAL A 445 22.96 1.01 15.91
CA VAL A 445 22.39 1.36 14.59
C VAL A 445 22.12 0.10 13.77
N THR A 446 23.08 -0.84 13.70
CA THR A 446 22.94 -2.09 12.94
C THR A 446 21.74 -2.90 13.43
N PHE A 447 21.56 -3.02 14.74
CA PHE A 447 20.47 -3.78 15.34
C PHE A 447 19.11 -3.17 15.06
N ILE A 448 18.99 -1.83 15.13
CA ILE A 448 17.76 -1.13 14.74
C ILE A 448 17.46 -1.34 13.25
N VAL A 449 18.47 -1.24 12.38
CA VAL A 449 18.30 -1.44 10.94
C VAL A 449 17.81 -2.86 10.62
N ILE A 450 18.35 -3.88 11.31
CA ILE A 450 17.90 -5.27 11.18
C ILE A 450 16.48 -5.43 11.74
N ALA A 451 16.19 -4.89 12.92
CA ALA A 451 14.89 -5.02 13.56
C ALA A 451 13.77 -4.38 12.72
N VAL A 452 13.91 -3.11 12.33
CA VAL A 452 12.89 -2.44 11.51
C VAL A 452 12.86 -3.02 10.10
N GLY A 453 14.03 -3.40 9.55
CA GLY A 453 14.16 -4.06 8.26
C GLY A 453 13.30 -5.32 8.15
N PHE A 454 13.54 -6.27 9.04
CA PHE A 454 12.81 -7.54 9.05
C PHE A 454 11.34 -7.38 9.45
N ALA A 455 10.95 -6.33 10.18
CA ALA A 455 9.54 -6.03 10.40
C ALA A 455 8.77 -5.83 9.08
N GLY A 456 9.45 -5.50 7.98
CA GLY A 456 8.90 -5.44 6.62
C GLY A 456 8.31 -6.77 6.12
N CYS A 457 8.76 -7.93 6.62
CA CYS A 457 8.19 -9.24 6.29
C CYS A 457 6.73 -9.39 6.71
N ASN A 458 6.26 -8.61 7.70
CA ASN A 458 4.86 -8.64 8.12
C ASN A 458 3.90 -8.17 7.03
N LEU A 459 4.34 -7.28 6.14
CA LEU A 459 3.51 -6.72 5.07
C LEU A 459 2.99 -7.81 4.11
N PRO A 460 3.83 -8.64 3.47
CA PRO A 460 3.38 -9.80 2.71
C PRO A 460 2.90 -10.97 3.59
N GLY A 461 3.20 -10.96 4.89
CA GLY A 461 2.78 -11.99 5.86
C GLY A 461 1.31 -11.90 6.26
N TYR A 462 0.94 -10.91 7.07
CA TYR A 462 -0.46 -10.74 7.49
C TYR A 462 -1.23 -9.81 6.55
N GLY A 463 -0.58 -8.85 5.89
CA GLY A 463 -1.27 -7.86 5.05
C GLY A 463 -1.98 -8.48 3.84
N SER A 464 -1.39 -9.52 3.25
CA SER A 464 -2.00 -10.28 2.14
C SER A 464 -2.95 -11.40 2.59
N TYR A 465 -2.99 -11.72 3.89
CA TYR A 465 -3.77 -12.85 4.42
C TYR A 465 -5.29 -12.74 4.18
N PRO A 466 -5.95 -11.57 4.30
CA PRO A 466 -7.39 -11.45 4.04
C PRO A 466 -7.81 -11.88 2.63
N LEU A 467 -6.93 -11.64 1.65
CA LEU A 467 -7.14 -12.03 0.25
C LEU A 467 -7.10 -13.56 0.06
N ASP A 468 -6.35 -14.28 0.90
CA ASP A 468 -6.28 -15.74 0.83
C ASP A 468 -7.55 -16.41 1.40
N ILE A 469 -8.27 -15.75 2.32
CA ILE A 469 -9.35 -16.34 3.11
C ILE A 469 -10.75 -15.93 2.66
N ALA A 470 -10.96 -14.63 2.42
CA ALA A 470 -12.26 -14.10 2.01
C ALA A 470 -12.05 -12.98 0.97
N PRO A 471 -11.69 -13.32 -0.28
CA PRO A 471 -11.35 -12.34 -1.31
C PRO A 471 -12.41 -11.25 -1.51
N HIS A 472 -13.70 -11.61 -1.39
CA HIS A 472 -14.82 -10.68 -1.59
C HIS A 472 -15.00 -9.69 -0.42
N TYR A 473 -14.58 -10.06 0.80
CA TYR A 473 -14.68 -9.23 2.01
C TYR A 473 -13.32 -8.75 2.51
N ALA A 474 -12.24 -9.01 1.77
CA ALA A 474 -10.88 -8.69 2.17
C ALA A 474 -10.71 -7.20 2.48
N GLY A 475 -11.32 -6.31 1.69
CA GLY A 475 -11.30 -4.87 1.93
C GLY A 475 -11.93 -4.46 3.27
N VAL A 476 -13.07 -5.08 3.63
CA VAL A 476 -13.75 -4.84 4.92
C VAL A 476 -12.88 -5.34 6.08
N MET A 477 -12.30 -6.53 5.95
CA MET A 477 -11.39 -7.10 6.96
C MET A 477 -10.13 -6.25 7.15
N ILE A 478 -9.53 -5.77 6.07
CA ILE A 478 -8.37 -4.88 6.11
C ILE A 478 -8.76 -3.57 6.80
N GLY A 479 -9.90 -2.96 6.47
CA GLY A 479 -10.38 -1.73 7.08
C GLY A 479 -10.61 -1.85 8.59
N LEU A 480 -11.26 -2.93 9.04
CA LEU A 480 -11.42 -3.24 10.48
C LEU A 480 -10.07 -3.40 11.17
N SER A 481 -9.15 -4.14 10.55
CA SER A 481 -7.81 -4.34 11.12
C SER A 481 -6.99 -3.06 11.17
N ASN A 482 -7.12 -2.17 10.17
CA ASN A 482 -6.39 -0.91 10.11
C ASN A 482 -6.85 0.06 11.19
N THR A 483 -8.17 0.13 11.42
CA THR A 483 -8.77 0.92 12.52
C THR A 483 -8.16 0.51 13.86
N ALA A 484 -8.18 -0.79 14.17
CA ALA A 484 -7.54 -1.32 15.38
C ALA A 484 -6.01 -1.13 15.37
N GLY A 485 -5.38 -1.27 14.20
CA GLY A 485 -3.95 -1.06 13.98
C GLY A 485 -3.50 0.38 14.18
N THR A 486 -4.41 1.36 14.30
CA THR A 486 -4.08 2.75 14.62
C THR A 486 -4.11 3.08 16.12
N ILE A 487 -4.78 2.25 16.92
CA ILE A 487 -4.83 2.38 18.39
C ILE A 487 -3.43 2.38 19.04
N PRO A 488 -2.46 1.54 18.62
CA PRO A 488 -1.11 1.62 19.15
C PRO A 488 -0.46 2.99 18.95
N GLY A 489 -0.84 3.75 17.92
CA GLY A 489 -0.35 5.13 17.73
C GLY A 489 -0.81 6.11 18.80
N ILE A 490 -1.89 5.78 19.53
CA ILE A 490 -2.37 6.54 20.69
C ILE A 490 -1.64 6.08 21.95
N ILE A 491 -1.61 4.75 22.17
CA ILE A 491 -1.15 4.17 23.44
C ILE A 491 0.38 4.16 23.51
N SER A 492 1.05 3.70 22.46
CA SER A 492 2.49 3.45 22.50
C SER A 492 3.30 4.72 22.69
N PRO A 493 3.00 5.87 22.04
CA PRO A 493 3.78 7.07 22.26
C PRO A 493 3.55 7.71 23.62
N THR A 494 2.30 7.70 24.08
CA THR A 494 1.93 8.20 25.42
C THR A 494 2.64 7.39 26.51
N LEU A 495 2.56 6.06 26.42
CA LEU A 495 3.22 5.18 27.40
C LEU A 495 4.75 5.30 27.34
N THR A 496 5.32 5.43 26.15
CA THR A 496 6.76 5.67 25.99
C THR A 496 7.15 6.98 26.66
N GLY A 497 6.43 8.07 26.42
CA GLY A 497 6.68 9.37 27.06
C GLY A 497 6.69 9.27 28.59
N VAL A 498 5.67 8.65 29.19
CA VAL A 498 5.60 8.43 30.65
C VAL A 498 6.78 7.60 31.17
N MET A 499 7.20 6.57 30.45
CA MET A 499 8.36 5.74 30.83
C MET A 499 9.67 6.53 30.77
N LEU A 500 9.83 7.37 29.75
CA LEU A 500 11.02 8.21 29.58
C LEU A 500 11.07 9.33 30.64
N ASP A 501 9.92 9.88 31.01
CA ASP A 501 9.78 10.88 32.07
C ASP A 501 10.19 10.30 33.43
N ALA A 502 9.68 9.10 33.74
CA ALA A 502 10.08 8.35 34.95
C ALA A 502 11.56 7.97 34.95
N GLY A 503 12.20 7.90 33.77
CA GLY A 503 13.63 7.65 33.59
C GLY A 503 14.50 8.90 33.58
N ASP A 504 13.92 10.09 33.73
CA ASP A 504 14.59 11.39 33.68
C ASP A 504 15.36 11.62 32.36
N CYS A 505 14.73 11.30 31.23
CA CYS A 505 15.37 11.30 29.91
C CYS A 505 15.47 12.67 29.20
N GLN A 506 14.91 13.73 29.77
CA GLN A 506 14.73 15.04 29.10
C GLN A 506 16.05 15.72 28.74
N ASP A 507 16.98 15.83 29.71
CA ASP A 507 18.30 16.48 29.53
C ASP A 507 19.47 15.48 29.60
N SER A 508 19.17 14.20 29.53
CA SER A 508 20.15 13.13 29.72
C SER A 508 20.97 12.86 28.46
N TYR A 509 22.10 13.56 28.34
CA TYR A 509 23.18 13.21 27.42
C TYR A 509 24.08 12.12 28.01
N PRO A 510 24.70 11.28 27.18
CA PRO A 510 24.38 9.85 27.04
C PRO A 510 24.70 8.97 28.25
N GLU A 511 25.12 9.50 29.41
CA GLU A 511 25.58 8.75 30.59
C GLU A 511 24.50 8.48 31.65
N ASN A 512 23.22 8.84 31.44
CA ASN A 512 22.17 8.55 32.43
C ASN A 512 21.69 7.08 32.38
N ASP A 513 22.10 6.30 33.39
CA ASP A 513 21.69 4.91 33.58
C ASP A 513 20.19 4.72 33.82
N SER A 514 19.49 5.69 34.41
CA SER A 514 18.04 5.65 34.60
C SER A 514 17.32 5.77 33.26
N CYS A 515 17.79 6.67 32.38
CA CYS A 515 17.23 6.82 31.05
C CYS A 515 17.49 5.57 30.18
N ARG A 516 18.70 4.99 30.23
CA ARG A 516 18.98 3.70 29.55
C ARG A 516 18.05 2.58 30.05
N ARG A 517 17.74 2.55 31.35
CA ARG A 517 16.78 1.58 31.93
C ARG A 517 15.35 1.80 31.45
N ALA A 518 14.89 3.05 31.32
CA ALA A 518 13.59 3.34 30.73
C ALA A 518 13.50 2.82 29.29
N TRP A 519 14.51 3.11 28.46
CA TRP A 519 14.58 2.61 27.09
C TRP A 519 14.64 1.08 26.99
N LYS A 520 15.37 0.41 27.89
CA LYS A 520 15.34 -1.06 28.02
C LYS A 520 13.91 -1.56 28.17
N VAL A 521 13.14 -0.98 29.09
CA VAL A 521 11.74 -1.38 29.33
C VAL A 521 10.88 -1.16 28.09
N VAL A 522 11.03 -0.02 27.39
CA VAL A 522 10.33 0.28 26.15
C VAL A 522 10.60 -0.79 25.07
N PHE A 523 11.86 -1.19 24.87
CA PHE A 523 12.21 -2.22 23.89
C PHE A 523 11.76 -3.62 24.28
N PHE A 524 11.86 -3.99 25.57
CA PHE A 524 11.34 -5.27 26.06
C PHE A 524 9.83 -5.38 25.89
N LEU A 525 9.10 -4.27 26.14
CA LEU A 525 7.67 -4.21 25.89
C LEU A 525 7.37 -4.39 24.40
N ALA A 526 8.07 -3.67 23.51
CA ALA A 526 7.93 -3.81 22.07
C ALA A 526 8.20 -5.26 21.59
N ALA A 527 9.25 -5.90 22.10
CA ALA A 527 9.58 -7.29 21.81
C ALA A 527 8.50 -8.27 22.29
N GLY A 528 7.99 -8.09 23.50
CA GLY A 528 6.89 -8.90 24.05
C GLY A 528 5.61 -8.77 23.23
N VAL A 529 5.29 -7.56 22.78
CA VAL A 529 4.12 -7.29 21.92
C VAL A 529 4.26 -7.99 20.56
N TYR A 530 5.45 -8.00 19.95
CA TYR A 530 5.69 -8.76 18.71
C TYR A 530 5.48 -10.27 18.90
N VAL A 531 6.02 -10.86 19.97
CA VAL A 531 5.86 -12.29 20.26
C VAL A 531 4.39 -12.63 20.52
N LEU A 532 3.67 -11.79 21.25
CA LEU A 532 2.24 -11.96 21.48
C LEU A 532 1.45 -11.98 20.17
N GLY A 533 1.73 -11.03 19.27
CA GLY A 533 1.11 -10.97 17.95
C GLY A 533 1.33 -12.23 17.13
N LEU A 534 2.58 -12.71 17.10
CA LEU A 534 2.95 -13.94 16.43
C LEU A 534 2.20 -15.16 16.99
N VAL A 535 2.19 -15.33 18.31
CA VAL A 535 1.53 -16.46 18.97
C VAL A 535 0.04 -16.46 18.61
N ILE A 536 -0.62 -15.30 18.69
CA ILE A 536 -2.04 -15.17 18.36
C ILE A 536 -2.29 -15.47 16.88
N PHE A 537 -1.44 -14.98 15.97
CA PHE A 537 -1.57 -15.29 14.54
C PHE A 537 -1.43 -16.80 14.29
N MET A 538 -0.46 -17.46 14.90
CA MET A 538 -0.25 -18.91 14.76
C MET A 538 -1.40 -19.73 15.32
N LEU A 539 -2.03 -19.29 16.42
CA LEU A 539 -3.14 -20.01 17.06
C LEU A 539 -4.48 -19.81 16.33
N LEU A 540 -4.74 -18.61 15.81
CA LEU A 540 -6.07 -18.24 15.31
C LEU A 540 -6.17 -18.20 13.78
N ALA A 541 -5.09 -17.93 13.05
CA ALA A 541 -5.13 -17.91 11.60
C ALA A 541 -5.17 -19.35 11.05
N HIS A 542 -5.85 -19.55 9.93
CA HIS A 542 -5.86 -20.81 9.19
C HIS A 542 -6.01 -20.59 7.69
N GLY A 543 -5.67 -21.56 6.85
CA GLY A 543 -5.71 -21.42 5.38
C GLY A 543 -7.04 -21.74 4.69
N ARG A 544 -8.10 -22.12 5.42
CA ARG A 544 -9.40 -22.47 4.82
C ARG A 544 -10.19 -21.20 4.49
N ARG A 545 -10.78 -21.15 3.29
CA ARG A 545 -11.73 -20.09 2.92
C ARG A 545 -12.99 -20.19 3.78
N ILE A 546 -13.52 -19.03 4.18
CA ILE A 546 -14.74 -18.96 4.99
C ILE A 546 -15.94 -19.07 4.05
N GLN A 547 -16.46 -20.28 3.89
CA GLN A 547 -17.58 -20.56 2.98
C GLN A 547 -18.84 -19.79 3.36
N GLU A 548 -19.09 -19.57 4.65
CA GLU A 548 -20.25 -18.81 5.16
C GLU A 548 -20.28 -17.34 4.70
N LEU A 549 -19.14 -16.81 4.27
CA LEU A 549 -19.07 -15.46 3.71
C LEU A 549 -19.27 -15.46 2.20
N ASP A 550 -19.11 -16.59 1.51
CA ASP A 550 -19.24 -16.65 0.05
C ASP A 550 -20.71 -16.50 -0.40
N PRO A 551 -21.06 -15.46 -1.18
CA PRO A 551 -22.43 -15.23 -1.65
C PRO A 551 -23.03 -16.43 -2.38
N HIS A 552 -22.23 -17.16 -3.17
CA HIS A 552 -22.71 -18.33 -3.92
C HIS A 552 -23.02 -19.51 -2.99
N HIS A 553 -22.19 -19.70 -1.96
CA HIS A 553 -22.42 -20.73 -0.95
C HIS A 553 -23.68 -20.43 -0.13
N VAL A 554 -23.86 -19.17 0.30
CA VAL A 554 -25.07 -18.74 1.02
C VAL A 554 -26.32 -18.88 0.16
N ALA A 555 -26.24 -18.55 -1.13
CA ALA A 555 -27.34 -18.72 -2.08
C ALA A 555 -27.71 -20.20 -2.27
N ALA A 556 -26.71 -21.07 -2.45
CA ALA A 556 -26.92 -22.51 -2.58
C ALA A 556 -27.55 -23.12 -1.33
N GLU A 557 -27.10 -22.73 -0.12
CA GLU A 557 -27.68 -23.22 1.13
C GLU A 557 -29.11 -22.70 1.33
N ARG A 558 -29.40 -21.43 1.00
CA ARG A 558 -30.77 -20.89 1.02
C ARG A 558 -31.71 -21.69 0.09
N GLN A 559 -31.23 -22.05 -1.10
CA GLN A 559 -32.01 -22.87 -2.03
C GLN A 559 -32.29 -24.26 -1.46
N ARG A 560 -31.26 -24.92 -0.92
CA ARG A 560 -31.41 -26.23 -0.27
C ARG A 560 -32.43 -26.20 0.87
N GLN A 561 -32.44 -25.14 1.68
CA GLN A 561 -33.41 -24.97 2.77
C GLN A 561 -34.84 -24.75 2.24
N ARG A 562 -35.01 -24.07 1.10
CA ARG A 562 -36.33 -23.92 0.45
C ARG A 562 -36.85 -25.25 -0.06
N GLU A 563 -36.01 -26.04 -0.72
CA GLU A 563 -36.35 -27.38 -1.21
C GLU A 563 -36.76 -28.31 -0.06
N LEU A 564 -36.02 -28.28 1.06
CA LEU A 564 -36.34 -29.05 2.27
C LEU A 564 -37.66 -28.63 2.92
N LYS A 565 -37.99 -27.33 2.92
CA LYS A 565 -39.29 -26.84 3.40
C LYS A 565 -40.43 -27.27 2.49
N GLN A 566 -40.24 -27.25 1.17
CA GLN A 566 -41.23 -27.72 0.19
C GLN A 566 -41.49 -29.23 0.33
N THR A 567 -40.44 -30.04 0.46
CA THR A 567 -40.60 -31.50 0.68
C THR A 567 -41.27 -31.80 2.03
N ARG A 568 -40.98 -31.05 3.09
CA ARG A 568 -41.69 -31.18 4.38
C ARG A 568 -43.17 -30.77 4.30
N ALA A 569 -43.49 -29.71 3.55
CA ALA A 569 -44.87 -29.28 3.34
C ALA A 569 -45.67 -30.32 2.54
N LEU A 570 -45.08 -30.89 1.48
CA LEU A 570 -45.69 -31.98 0.70
C LEU A 570 -45.84 -33.27 1.52
N GLY A 571 -44.86 -33.60 2.38
CA GLY A 571 -44.94 -34.72 3.30
C GLY A 571 -46.04 -34.59 4.37
N SER A 572 -46.36 -33.35 4.79
CA SER A 572 -47.46 -33.07 5.73
C SER A 572 -48.85 -33.23 5.12
N TYR A 573 -49.01 -33.05 3.81
CA TYR A 573 -50.27 -33.33 3.10
C TYR A 573 -50.47 -34.83 2.84
N GLY A 574 -49.38 -35.60 2.72
CA GLY A 574 -49.43 -37.05 2.53
C GLY A 574 -49.84 -37.86 3.76
N SER A 575 -49.70 -37.32 4.97
CA SER A 575 -50.10 -38.02 6.21
C SER A 575 -51.55 -37.78 6.61
N THR A 576 -52.21 -36.74 6.11
CA THR A 576 -53.64 -36.47 6.38
C THR A 576 -54.58 -37.22 5.44
N SER A 577 -54.09 -37.67 4.26
CA SER A 577 -54.87 -38.44 3.30
C SER A 577 -54.85 -39.97 3.54
N ARG A 578 -54.24 -40.45 4.64
CA ARG A 578 -54.29 -41.88 5.04
C ARG A 578 -55.14 -42.14 6.29
N LEU A 579 -55.91 -41.15 6.75
CA LEU A 579 -56.80 -41.24 7.91
C LEU A 579 -58.27 -40.84 7.61
N LEU A 580 -58.61 -40.73 6.33
CA LEU A 580 -59.98 -40.77 5.80
C LEU A 580 -60.04 -41.91 4.79
#